data_AF-A0A3N0E1X9-F1
#
_entry.id   AF-A0A3N0E1X9-F1
#
_cell.length_a   1.000
_cell.length_b   1.000
_cell.length_c   1.000
_cell.angle_alpha   90.00
_cell.angle_beta   90.00
_cell.angle_gamma   90.00
#
_symmetry.space_group_name_H-M   'P 1'
#
loop_
_entity.id
_entity.type
_entity.pdbx_description
1 polymer ?
#
loop_
_entity_poly.entity_id
_entity_poly.type
_entity_poly.pdbx_seq_one_letter_code
_entity_poly.pdbx_strand_id
1 'polypeptide(L)' 'SSVVENIANEGDIFTAIENLIKNIGGNVYYDGNQFTYLDENGDTQVINFEELVQANETVTTLVDNQDGTFTYTNENGD' A
#
# COMPACT_ATOMS: atom_id res chain seq x y z
N SER A 1 24.53 2.06 -36.67
CA SER A 1 24.09 2.12 -35.28
C SER A 1 25.30 2.28 -34.39
N SER A 2 25.38 3.39 -33.66
CA SER A 2 26.39 3.59 -32.61
C SER A 2 25.99 2.85 -31.33
N VAL A 3 26.96 2.43 -30.51
CA VAL A 3 26.68 1.90 -29.15
C VAL A 3 25.87 2.90 -28.33
N VAL A 4 26.10 4.20 -28.54
CA VAL A 4 25.36 5.29 -27.88
C VAL A 4 23.90 5.37 -28.33
N GLU A 5 23.61 5.10 -29.62
CA GLU A 5 22.23 5.00 -30.12
C GLU A 5 21.48 3.80 -29.52
N ASN A 6 22.16 2.66 -29.41
CA ASN A 6 21.54 1.46 -28.83
C ASN A 6 21.20 1.66 -27.34
N ILE A 7 22.12 2.25 -26.57
CA ILE A 7 21.90 2.54 -25.13
C ILE A 7 20.82 3.61 -24.94
N ALA A 8 20.79 4.67 -25.76
CA ALA A 8 19.75 5.70 -25.69
C ALA A 8 18.36 5.10 -25.98
N ASN A 9 18.25 4.27 -27.01
CA ASN A 9 17.01 3.57 -27.34
C ASN A 9 16.55 2.62 -26.21
N GLU A 10 17.48 1.93 -25.53
CA GLU A 10 17.15 1.06 -24.40
C GLU A 10 16.65 1.85 -23.18
N GLY A 11 17.24 3.01 -22.87
CA GLY A 11 16.77 3.91 -21.82
C GLY A 11 15.35 4.42 -22.08
N ASP A 12 15.08 4.85 -23.31
CA ASP A 12 13.76 5.35 -23.71
C ASP A 12 12.68 4.24 -23.67
N ILE A 13 13.03 3.02 -24.08
CA ILE A 13 12.13 1.85 -24.03
C ILE A 13 11.81 1.48 -22.57
N PHE A 14 12.80 1.51 -21.68
CA PHE A 14 12.58 1.22 -20.27
C PHE A 14 11.58 2.20 -19.64
N THR A 15 11.76 3.50 -19.90
CA THR A 15 10.82 4.53 -19.46
C THR A 15 9.42 4.36 -20.07
N ALA A 16 9.34 4.00 -21.35
CA ALA A 16 8.05 3.76 -22.00
C ALA A 16 7.30 2.56 -21.39
N ILE A 17 8.00 1.47 -21.08
CA ILE A 17 7.41 0.28 -20.42
C ILE A 17 6.97 0.63 -18.99
N GLU A 18 7.79 1.37 -18.25
CA GLU A 18 7.44 1.82 -16.90
C GLU A 18 6.16 2.68 -16.91
N ASN A 19 6.06 3.61 -17.86
CA ASN A 19 4.87 4.43 -18.03
C ASN A 19 3.65 3.60 -18.45
N LEU A 20 3.80 2.60 -19.33
CA LEU A 20 2.69 1.72 -19.70
C LEU A 20 2.12 1.00 -18.48
N ILE A 21 2.99 0.46 -17.62
CA ILE A 21 2.58 -0.27 -16.41
C ILE A 21 1.90 0.68 -15.41
N LYS A 22 2.42 1.89 -15.23
CA LYS A 22 1.84 2.90 -14.33
C LYS A 22 0.47 3.45 -14.78
N ASN A 23 0.17 3.38 -16.07
CA ASN A 23 -1.08 3.91 -16.65
C ASN A 23 -2.19 2.87 -16.81
N ILE A 24 -1.99 1.61 -16.38
CA ILE A 24 -3.04 0.59 -16.37
C ILE A 24 -3.67 0.54 -14.98
N GLY A 25 -4.99 0.76 -14.93
CA GLY A 25 -5.80 0.71 -13.70
C GLY A 25 -5.57 -0.57 -12.89
N GLY A 26 -5.52 -0.43 -11.56
CA GLY A 26 -5.37 -1.53 -10.61
C GLY A 26 -3.94 -2.05 -10.40
N ASN A 27 -2.96 -1.64 -11.21
CA ASN A 27 -1.56 -1.95 -10.94
C ASN A 27 -1.09 -1.21 -9.69
N VAL A 28 -0.34 -1.90 -8.83
CA VAL A 28 0.28 -1.31 -7.64
C VAL A 28 1.75 -1.01 -7.91
N TYR A 29 2.16 0.21 -7.60
CA TYR A 29 3.53 0.69 -7.72
C TYR A 29 4.09 1.06 -6.35
N TYR A 30 5.36 0.75 -6.11
CA TYR A 30 6.11 1.18 -4.92
C TYR A 30 7.30 2.01 -5.36
N ASP A 31 7.40 3.23 -4.85
CA ASP A 31 8.45 4.20 -5.21
C ASP A 31 9.61 4.25 -4.20
N GLY A 32 9.59 3.39 -3.18
CA GLY A 32 10.52 3.43 -2.05
C GLY A 32 9.98 4.16 -0.81
N ASN A 33 8.90 4.92 -0.95
CA ASN A 33 8.29 5.69 0.12
C ASN A 33 6.83 5.26 0.37
N GLN A 34 6.05 5.02 -0.70
CA GLN A 34 4.64 4.69 -0.63
C GLN A 34 4.21 3.71 -1.72
N PHE A 35 3.11 3.00 -1.47
CA PHE A 35 2.42 2.21 -2.49
C PHE A 35 1.28 3.03 -3.09
N THR A 36 1.15 3.02 -4.40
CA THR A 36 0.08 3.69 -5.14
C THR A 36 -0.57 2.78 -6.16
N TYR A 37 -1.81 3.08 -6.56
CA TYR A 37 -2.47 2.44 -7.70
C TYR A 37 -3.23 3.48 -8.53
N LEU A 38 -3.54 3.13 -9.77
CA LEU A 38 -4.39 3.94 -10.63
C LEU A 38 -5.84 3.44 -10.54
N ASP A 39 -6.79 4.31 -10.25
CA ASP A 39 -8.20 3.94 -10.22
C ASP A 39 -8.83 3.88 -11.63
N GLU A 40 -10.14 3.65 -11.69
CA GLU A 40 -10.88 3.53 -12.95
C GLU A 40 -10.93 4.83 -13.78
N ASN A 41 -10.68 5.98 -13.15
CA ASN A 41 -10.68 7.29 -13.79
C ASN A 41 -9.27 7.70 -14.26
N GLY A 42 -8.24 6.91 -13.93
CA GLY A 42 -6.87 7.28 -14.22
C GLY A 42 -6.24 8.17 -13.13
N ASP A 43 -6.84 8.25 -11.94
CA ASP A 43 -6.29 9.01 -10.83
C ASP A 43 -5.39 8.12 -9.96
N THR A 44 -4.26 8.69 -9.52
CA THR A 44 -3.33 7.99 -8.62
C THR A 44 -3.84 8.04 -7.19
N GLN A 45 -4.06 6.87 -6.61
CA GLN A 45 -4.50 6.67 -5.23
C GLN A 45 -3.35 6.12 -4.39
N VAL A 46 -3.26 6.53 -3.12
CA VAL A 46 -2.26 6.04 -2.17
C VAL A 46 -2.86 4.89 -1.36
N ILE A 47 -2.12 3.81 -1.19
CA ILE A 47 -2.47 2.74 -0.26
C ILE A 47 -1.94 3.13 1.12
N ASN A 48 -2.79 3.71 1.96
CA ASN A 48 -2.44 4.09 3.32
C ASN A 48 -2.61 2.89 4.27
N PHE A 49 -1.50 2.24 4.62
CA PHE A 49 -1.53 1.10 5.55
C PHE A 49 -1.95 1.48 6.96
N GLU A 50 -1.70 2.70 7.41
CA GLU A 50 -2.13 3.14 8.74
C GLU A 50 -3.67 3.13 8.82
N GLU A 51 -4.33 3.70 7.81
CA GLU A 51 -5.80 3.68 7.72
C GLU A 51 -6.34 2.25 7.60
N LEU A 52 -5.72 1.40 6.76
CA LEU A 52 -6.16 0.01 6.60
C LEU A 52 -6.00 -0.81 7.90
N VAL A 53 -4.90 -0.62 8.62
CA VAL A 53 -4.68 -1.28 9.91
C VAL A 53 -5.69 -0.79 10.93
N GLN A 54 -5.87 0.52 11.09
CA GLN A 54 -6.86 1.08 12.03
C GLN A 54 -8.29 0.64 11.72
N ALA A 55 -8.66 0.54 10.43
CA ALA A 55 -10.00 0.11 10.03
C ALA A 55 -10.29 -1.38 10.28
N ASN A 56 -9.26 -2.21 10.43
CA ASN A 56 -9.38 -3.67 10.56
C ASN A 56 -8.76 -4.22 11.86
N GLU A 57 -8.16 -3.37 12.69
CA GLU A 57 -7.67 -3.79 13.98
C GLU A 57 -8.83 -4.11 14.91
N THR A 58 -8.52 -4.93 15.90
CA THR A 58 -9.49 -5.43 16.85
C THR A 58 -9.08 -5.01 18.24
N VAL A 59 -9.92 -4.21 18.90
CA VAL A 59 -9.65 -3.73 20.26
C VAL A 59 -10.19 -4.75 21.26
N THR A 60 -9.29 -5.27 22.09
CA THR A 60 -9.64 -6.06 23.28
C THR A 60 -9.15 -5.32 24.52
N THR A 61 -9.80 -5.54 25.65
CA THR A 61 -9.42 -4.88 26.91
C THR A 61 -9.13 -5.89 28.00
N LEU A 62 -8.20 -5.55 28.89
CA LEU A 62 -7.90 -6.29 30.09
C LEU A 62 -7.87 -5.32 31.27
N VAL A 63 -8.80 -5.47 32.20
CA VAL A 63 -8.98 -4.59 33.36
C VAL A 63 -8.59 -5.35 34.63
N ASP A 64 -7.72 -4.74 35.45
CA ASP A 64 -7.43 -5.20 36.80
C ASP A 64 -8.54 -4.73 37.76
N ASN A 65 -9.18 -5.68 38.43
CA ASN A 65 -10.29 -5.41 39.34
C ASN A 65 -9.84 -5.07 40.78
N GLN A 66 -8.52 -5.09 41.06
CA GLN A 66 -7.92 -4.81 42.39
C GLN A 66 -8.35 -5.76 43.51
N ASP A 67 -9.00 -6.87 43.17
CA ASP A 67 -9.43 -7.93 44.10
C ASP A 67 -8.69 -9.27 43.83
N GLY A 68 -7.66 -9.23 42.98
CA GLY A 68 -6.93 -10.40 42.52
C GLY A 68 -7.51 -11.06 41.26
N THR A 69 -8.55 -10.48 40.65
CA THR A 69 -9.12 -10.93 39.38
C THR A 69 -8.90 -9.91 38.25
N PHE A 70 -9.01 -10.41 37.01
CA PHE A 70 -8.97 -9.59 35.80
C PHE A 70 -10.24 -9.79 34.98
N THR A 71 -10.74 -8.72 34.39
CA THR A 71 -11.83 -8.76 33.41
C THR A 71 -11.24 -8.59 32.02
N TYR A 72 -11.36 -9.63 31.20
CA TYR A 72 -11.06 -9.56 29.78
C TYR A 72 -12.34 -9.23 29.02
N THR A 73 -12.29 -8.25 28.12
CA THR A 73 -13.37 -8.01 27.16
C THR A 73 -12.86 -8.22 25.75
N ASN A 74 -13.45 -9.19 25.05
CA ASN A 74 -13.09 -9.51 23.67
C ASN A 74 -13.66 -8.47 22.69
N GLU A 75 -13.37 -8.66 21.41
CA GLU A 75 -13.82 -7.80 20.32
C GLU A 75 -15.32 -7.81 20.05
N ASN A 76 -16.01 -8.85 20.52
CA ASN A 76 -17.45 -8.97 20.44
C ASN A 76 -18.13 -8.26 21.63
N GLY A 77 -17.35 -7.74 22.59
CA GLY A 77 -17.84 -7.08 23.79
C GLY A 77 -18.20 -8.04 24.93
N ASP A 78 -17.73 -9.30 24.89
CA ASP A 78 -17.93 -10.31 25.95
C ASP A 78 -16.93 -10.17 27.09
#